data_AF-A0A537WP15-F1
#
_entry.id   AF-A0A537WP15-F1
#
_cell.length_a   1.000
_cell.length_b   1.000
_cell.length_c   1.000
_cell.angle_alpha   90.00
_cell.angle_beta   90.00
_cell.angle_gamma   90.00
#
_symmetry.space_group_name_H-M   'P 1'
#
loop_
_entity.id
_entity.type
_entity.pdbx_description
1 polymer ?
#
loop_
_entity_poly.entity_id
_entity_poly.type
_entity_poly.pdbx_seq_one_letter_code
_entity_poly.pdbx_strand_id
1 'polypeptide(L)' 'MSVSPDRSAVGRLGALVQQSRNDPKVYTAKARRRFLERFYVDIDPSLPDAEKHRRAEAALKAHMLRLAMLSAKARRKAAS' A
#
# COMPACT_ATOMS: atom_id res chain seq x y z
N MET A 1 14.44 -4.83 37.37
CA MET A 1 14.66 -4.60 35.92
C MET A 1 13.30 -4.46 35.24
N SER A 2 12.92 -3.27 34.80
CA SER A 2 11.74 -3.08 33.95
C SER A 2 12.11 -3.51 32.53
N VAL A 3 11.67 -4.70 32.11
CA VAL A 3 11.81 -5.14 30.73
C VAL A 3 10.77 -4.38 29.92
N SER A 4 11.20 -3.39 29.16
CA SER A 4 10.33 -2.70 28.22
C SER A 4 9.85 -3.72 27.18
N PRO A 5 8.55 -3.81 26.89
CA PRO A 5 8.04 -4.80 25.94
C PRO A 5 8.60 -4.53 24.55
N ASP A 6 8.96 -5.60 23.84
CA ASP A 6 9.37 -5.54 22.44
C ASP A 6 8.22 -4.91 21.62
N ARG A 7 8.44 -3.66 21.20
CA ARG A 7 7.47 -2.86 20.45
C ARG A 7 7.11 -3.51 19.12
N SER A 8 8.02 -4.28 18.50
CA SER A 8 7.76 -5.03 17.27
C SER A 8 6.77 -6.16 17.52
N ALA A 9 6.97 -6.92 18.60
CA ALA A 9 6.07 -8.02 18.98
C ALA A 9 4.67 -7.51 19.32
N VAL A 10 4.58 -6.41 20.09
CA VAL A 10 3.30 -5.77 20.44
C VAL A 10 2.55 -5.28 19.20
N GLY A 11 3.26 -4.63 18.25
CA GLY A 11 2.66 -4.17 17.00
C GLY A 11 2.12 -5.31 16.14
N ARG A 12 2.86 -6.42 16.04
CA ARG A 12 2.40 -7.63 15.32
C ARG A 12 1.17 -8.25 15.97
N LEU A 13 1.15 -8.37 17.30
CA LEU A 13 -0.01 -8.90 18.03
C LEU A 13 -1.27 -8.07 17.75
N GLY A 14 -1.16 -6.73 17.85
CA GLY A 14 -2.28 -5.84 17.56
C GLY A 14 -2.80 -5.98 16.12
N ALA A 15 -1.88 -6.07 15.13
CA ALA A 15 -2.25 -6.26 13.73
C ALA A 15 -2.99 -7.58 13.49
N LEU A 16 -2.49 -8.69 14.05
CA LEU A 16 -3.11 -10.02 13.90
C LEU A 16 -4.48 -10.08 14.58
N VAL A 17 -4.63 -9.47 15.76
CA VAL A 17 -5.93 -9.38 16.45
C VAL A 17 -6.94 -8.52 15.68
N GLN A 18 -6.50 -7.42 15.08
CA GLN A 18 -7.36 -6.59 14.23
C GLN A 18 -7.85 -7.37 13.00
N GLN A 19 -6.94 -8.13 12.38
CA GLN A 19 -7.21 -8.94 11.18
C GLN A 19 -8.11 -10.14 11.47
N SER A 20 -8.00 -10.78 12.64
CA SER A 20 -8.87 -11.90 13.00
C SER A 20 -10.32 -11.50 13.21
N ARG A 21 -10.58 -10.21 13.50
CA ARG A 21 -11.89 -9.66 13.82
C ARG A 21 -12.55 -8.92 12.65
N ASN A 22 -11.78 -8.48 11.66
CA ASN A 22 -12.26 -7.58 10.61
C ASN A 22 -11.65 -7.95 9.25
N ASP A 23 -12.44 -7.83 8.19
CA ASP A 23 -11.92 -7.95 6.82
C ASP A 23 -10.92 -6.79 6.55
N PRO A 24 -9.65 -7.09 6.19
CA PRO A 24 -8.67 -6.10 5.77
C PRO A 24 -9.13 -5.16 4.68
N LYS A 25 -10.01 -5.63 3.77
CA LYS A 25 -10.58 -4.79 2.72
C LYS A 25 -11.44 -3.66 3.29
N VAL A 26 -12.06 -3.87 4.44
CA VAL A 26 -12.94 -2.89 5.10
C VAL A 26 -12.11 -1.85 5.84
N TYR A 27 -11.26 -2.24 6.79
CA TYR A 27 -10.56 -1.27 7.62
C TYR A 27 -9.43 -0.52 6.89
N THR A 28 -8.93 -1.06 5.76
CA THR A 28 -7.94 -0.36 4.92
C THR A 28 -8.56 0.47 3.79
N ALA A 29 -9.88 0.41 3.57
CA ALA A 29 -10.55 1.06 2.44
C ALA A 29 -10.24 2.57 2.35
N LYS A 30 -10.34 3.29 3.48
CA LYS A 30 -10.04 4.73 3.55
C LYS A 30 -8.59 5.04 3.16
N ALA A 31 -7.64 4.23 3.64
CA ALA A 31 -6.24 4.40 3.32
C ALA A 31 -5.95 4.12 1.84
N ARG A 32 -6.56 3.06 1.28
CA ARG A 32 -6.44 2.71 -0.15
C ARG A 32 -6.99 3.82 -1.05
N ARG A 33 -8.16 4.39 -0.71
CA ARG A 33 -8.74 5.52 -1.44
C ARG A 33 -7.82 6.75 -1.42
N ARG A 34 -7.34 7.13 -0.23
CA ARG A 34 -6.44 8.29 -0.09
C ARG A 34 -5.10 8.09 -0.81
N PHE A 35 -4.59 6.85 -0.82
CA PHE A 35 -3.38 6.55 -1.58
C PHE A 35 -3.61 6.66 -3.10
N LEU A 36 -4.79 6.28 -3.59
CA LEU A 36 -5.14 6.39 -5.01
C LEU A 36 -5.22 7.85 -5.48
N GLU A 37 -5.64 8.78 -4.61
CA GLU A 37 -5.75 10.23 -4.92
C GLU A 37 -4.45 10.82 -5.48
N ARG A 38 -3.27 10.35 -5.03
CA ARG A 38 -1.97 10.81 -5.55
C ARG A 38 -1.82 10.59 -7.06
N PHE A 39 -2.48 9.57 -7.61
CA PHE A 39 -2.39 9.22 -9.02
C PHE A 39 -3.31 10.04 -9.91
N TYR A 40 -4.13 10.92 -9.33
CA TYR A 40 -4.96 11.87 -10.08
C TYR A 40 -4.24 13.18 -10.42
N VAL A 41 -3.11 13.49 -9.76
CA VAL A 41 -2.41 14.78 -9.88
C VAL A 41 -1.99 15.08 -11.33
N ASP A 42 -1.52 14.08 -12.06
CA ASP A 42 -1.02 14.24 -13.43
C ASP A 42 -2.07 13.87 -14.49
N ILE A 43 -3.33 13.70 -14.09
CA ILE A 43 -4.43 13.35 -15.01
C ILE A 43 -5.12 14.62 -15.48
N ASP A 44 -5.31 14.74 -16.78
CA ASP A 44 -6.06 15.83 -17.40
C ASP A 44 -7.46 16.01 -16.75
N PRO A 45 -7.73 17.19 -16.16
CA PRO A 45 -8.97 17.46 -15.45
C PRO A 45 -10.19 17.55 -16.37
N SER A 46 -10.01 17.74 -17.69
CA SER A 46 -11.10 17.82 -18.66
C SER A 46 -11.74 16.46 -19.00
N LEU A 47 -11.09 15.36 -18.62
CA LEU A 47 -11.57 14.01 -18.90
C LEU A 47 -12.84 13.65 -18.09
N PRO A 48 -13.67 12.72 -18.59
CA PRO A 48 -14.75 12.13 -17.79
C PRO A 48 -14.20 11.43 -16.54
N ASP A 49 -14.95 11.45 -15.44
CA ASP A 49 -14.50 10.91 -14.16
C ASP A 49 -14.18 9.41 -14.20
N ALA A 50 -14.95 8.63 -14.97
CA ALA A 50 -14.68 7.21 -15.19
C ALA A 50 -13.31 6.99 -15.85
N GLU A 51 -12.95 7.85 -16.81
CA GLU A 51 -11.66 7.77 -17.51
C GLU A 51 -10.51 8.22 -16.60
N LYS A 52 -10.71 9.27 -15.79
CA LYS A 52 -9.75 9.67 -14.76
C LYS A 52 -9.48 8.53 -13.78
N HIS A 53 -10.53 7.86 -13.32
CA HIS A 53 -10.41 6.73 -12.41
C HIS A 53 -9.64 5.57 -13.04
N ARG A 54 -10.00 5.17 -14.26
CA ARG A 54 -9.29 4.12 -15.02
C ARG A 54 -7.79 4.43 -15.16
N ARG A 55 -7.45 5.69 -15.47
CA ARG A 55 -6.05 6.15 -15.58
C ARG A 55 -5.33 6.12 -14.24
N ALA A 56 -5.98 6.56 -13.15
CA ALA A 56 -5.40 6.52 -11.80
C ALA A 56 -5.10 5.08 -11.35
N GLU A 57 -6.02 4.14 -11.61
CA GLU A 57 -5.80 2.72 -11.33
C GLU A 57 -4.65 2.12 -12.15
N ALA A 58 -4.55 2.48 -13.43
CA ALA A 58 -3.43 2.05 -14.28
C ALA A 58 -2.09 2.60 -13.77
N ALA A 59 -2.05 3.86 -13.35
CA ALA A 59 -0.85 4.48 -12.76
C ALA A 59 -0.45 3.83 -11.43
N LEU A 60 -1.42 3.47 -10.58
CA LEU A 60 -1.19 2.69 -9.37
C LEU A 60 -0.55 1.34 -9.68
N LYS A 61 -1.08 0.59 -10.65
CA LYS A 61 -0.53 -0.70 -11.09
C LYS A 61 0.91 -0.55 -11.59
N ALA A 62 1.18 0.46 -12.41
CA ALA A 62 2.53 0.74 -12.90
C ALA A 62 3.51 1.09 -11.77
N HIS A 63 3.08 1.89 -10.79
CA HIS A 63 3.89 2.21 -9.62
C HIS A 63 4.27 0.97 -8.80
N MET A 64 3.29 0.11 -8.50
CA MET A 64 3.52 -1.13 -7.76
C MET A 64 4.45 -2.09 -8.50
N LEU A 65 4.32 -2.19 -9.83
CA LEU A 65 5.21 -2.99 -10.66
C LEU A 65 6.66 -2.48 -10.59
N ARG A 66 6.89 -1.17 -10.66
CA ARG A 66 8.23 -0.58 -10.50
C ARG A 66 8.83 -0.91 -9.14
N LEU A 67 8.06 -0.80 -8.05
CA LEU A 67 8.52 -1.18 -6.71
C LEU A 67 8.89 -2.66 -6.63
N ALA A 68 8.08 -3.54 -7.22
CA ALA A 68 8.36 -4.97 -7.26
C ALA A 68 9.66 -5.28 -8.01
N MET A 69 9.89 -4.61 -9.15
CA MET A 69 11.12 -4.75 -9.93
C MET A 69 12.36 -4.30 -9.14
N LEU A 70 12.29 -3.14 -8.48
CA LEU A 70 13.37 -2.63 -7.64
C LEU A 70 13.66 -3.58 -6.47
N SER A 71 12.61 -4.10 -5.83
CA SER A 71 12.72 -5.06 -4.73
C SER A 71 13.37 -6.37 -5.19
N ALA A 72 12.98 -6.89 -6.35
CA ALA A 72 13.58 -8.09 -6.93
C ALA A 72 15.06 -7.88 -7.26
N LYS A 73 15.43 -6.73 -7.83
CA LYS A 73 16.83 -6.37 -8.10
C LYS A 73 17.66 -6.33 -6.80
N ALA A 74 17.13 -5.71 -5.74
CA ALA A 74 17.81 -5.63 -4.45
C ALA A 74 18.05 -7.01 -3.83
N ARG A 75 17.05 -7.90 -3.86
CA ARG A 75 17.20 -9.28 -3.37
C ARG A 75 18.24 -10.08 -4.16
N ARG A 76 18.28 -9.94 -5.49
CA ARG A 76 19.29 -10.60 -6.32
C ARG A 76 20.71 -10.16 -5.94
N LYS A 77 20.92 -8.85 -5.73
CA LYS A 77 22.22 -8.30 -5.30
C LYS A 77 22.65 -8.79 -3.91
N ALA A 78 21.71 -9.04 -3.00
CA ALA A 78 22.02 -9.54 -1.67
C ALA A 78 22.39 -11.04 -1.66
N ALA A 79 22.03 -11.78 -2.71
CA ALA A 79 22.30 -13.22 -2.84
C ALA A 79 23.54 -13.54 -3.69
N SER A 80 24.10 -12.55 -4.39
CA SER A 80 25.35 -12.61 -5.13
C SER A 80 26.51 -12.12 -4.28
#